data_AF-A0A1G8NL33-F1
#
_entry.id   AF-A0A1G8NL33-F1
#
_cell.length_a   1.000
_cell.length_b   1.000
_cell.length_c   1.000
_cell.angle_alpha   90.00
_cell.angle_beta   90.00
_cell.angle_gamma   90.00
#
_symmetry.space_group_name_H-M   'P 1'
#
loop_
_entity.id
_entity.type
_entity.pdbx_description
1 polymer ?
#
loop_
_entity_poly.entity_id
_entity_poly.type
_entity_poly.pdbx_seq_one_letter_code
_entity_poly.pdbx_strand_id
1 'polypeptide(L)'
;MGEEFAGPYARFAADAQALAEIGRALLEQPGSVAVRLTPALSDAAIAAWHRDESEALAEEETPAQSKLRNRAGVLAMIGLSIESVGYTVDDEMTVVLPEDLKAEAVLAAATLLTQETPPS
;
A
#
# COMPACT_ATOMS: atom_id res chain seq x y z
N MET A 1 -15.52 -28.10 21.43
CA MET A 1 -16.45 -27.90 22.54
C MET A 1 -16.21 -26.48 23.02
N GLY A 2 -17.06 -25.53 22.60
CA GLY A 2 -16.89 -24.12 22.96
C GLY A 2 -17.22 -23.92 24.43
N GLU A 3 -16.46 -23.08 25.12
CA GLU A 3 -16.79 -22.67 26.48
C GLU A 3 -18.19 -22.04 26.52
N GLU A 4 -19.08 -22.57 27.35
CA GLU A 4 -20.38 -21.97 27.61
C GLU A 4 -20.19 -20.79 28.58
N PHE A 5 -20.24 -19.59 28.02
CA PHE A 5 -20.19 -18.36 28.78
C PHE A 5 -21.55 -18.07 29.44
N ALA A 6 -21.53 -17.66 30.71
CA ALA A 6 -22.72 -17.27 31.46
C ALA A 6 -22.73 -15.77 31.78
N GLY A 7 -23.93 -15.22 32.02
CA GLY A 7 -24.11 -13.82 32.41
C GLY A 7 -23.58 -12.84 31.35
N PRO A 8 -22.81 -11.80 31.71
CA PRO A 8 -22.34 -10.80 30.77
C PRO A 8 -21.42 -11.35 29.67
N TYR A 9 -20.72 -12.47 29.93
CA TYR A 9 -19.86 -13.12 28.96
C TYR A 9 -20.64 -13.78 27.82
N ALA A 10 -21.86 -14.27 28.08
CA ALA A 10 -22.74 -14.80 27.03
C ALA A 10 -23.09 -13.71 26.00
N ARG A 11 -23.40 -12.50 26.50
CA ARG A 11 -23.63 -11.33 25.66
C ARG A 11 -22.37 -10.94 24.89
N PHE A 12 -21.22 -10.87 25.54
CA PHE A 12 -19.96 -10.55 24.86
C PHE A 12 -19.60 -11.55 23.78
N ALA A 13 -19.87 -12.85 23.98
CA ALA A 13 -19.67 -13.87 22.96
C ALA A 13 -20.59 -13.66 21.75
N ALA A 14 -21.87 -13.35 22.00
CA ALA A 14 -22.82 -13.02 20.93
C ALA A 14 -22.42 -11.74 20.17
N ASP A 15 -22.00 -10.69 20.90
CA ASP A 15 -21.51 -9.44 20.30
C ASP A 15 -20.26 -9.71 19.45
N ALA A 16 -19.29 -10.47 19.97
CA ALA A 16 -18.07 -10.83 19.25
C ALA A 16 -18.38 -11.60 17.96
N GLN A 17 -19.35 -12.52 17.99
CA GLN A 17 -19.79 -13.25 16.80
C GLN A 17 -20.43 -12.30 15.77
N ALA A 18 -21.29 -11.38 16.19
CA ALA A 18 -21.89 -10.39 15.29
C ALA A 18 -20.83 -9.47 14.65
N LEU A 19 -19.86 -9.01 15.46
CA LEU A 19 -18.74 -8.19 14.97
C LEU A 19 -17.81 -8.98 14.03
N ALA A 20 -17.66 -10.30 14.23
CA ALA A 20 -16.90 -11.15 13.32
C ALA A 20 -17.57 -11.28 11.94
N GLU A 21 -18.91 -11.32 11.87
CA GLU A 21 -19.63 -11.28 10.59
C GLU A 21 -19.45 -9.94 9.87
N ILE A 22 -19.37 -8.83 10.61
CA ILE A 22 -18.98 -7.54 10.03
C ILE A 22 -17.57 -7.65 9.44
N GLY A 23 -16.61 -8.22 10.17
CA GLY A 23 -15.26 -8.48 9.68
C GLY A 23 -15.23 -9.30 8.39
N ARG A 24 -16.06 -10.36 8.29
CA ARG A 24 -16.20 -11.17 7.07
C ARG A 24 -16.74 -10.35 5.90
N ALA A 25 -17.74 -9.52 6.13
CA ALA A 25 -18.29 -8.63 5.10
C ALA A 25 -17.28 -7.55 4.65
N LEU A 26 -16.38 -7.13 5.53
CA LEU A 26 -15.29 -6.20 5.19
C LEU A 26 -14.18 -6.89 4.37
N LEU A 27 -13.87 -8.16 4.64
CA LEU A 27 -12.86 -8.91 3.86
C LEU A 27 -13.22 -9.06 2.37
N GLU A 28 -14.52 -9.04 2.04
CA GLU A 28 -15.00 -9.10 0.66
C GLU A 28 -14.97 -7.74 -0.05
N GLN A 29 -14.71 -6.64 0.68
CA GLN A 29 -14.65 -5.30 0.13
C GLN A 29 -13.21 -4.94 -0.28
N PRO A 30 -13.00 -4.33 -1.46
CA PRO A 30 -11.69 -3.81 -1.83
C PRO A 30 -11.23 -2.75 -0.83
N GLY A 31 -10.16 -3.04 -0.09
CA GLY A 31 -9.55 -2.09 0.83
C GLY A 31 -8.91 -0.94 0.06
N SER A 32 -9.36 0.28 0.34
CA SER A 32 -8.75 1.49 -0.21
C SER A 32 -8.70 2.60 0.84
N VAL A 33 -7.65 3.41 0.77
CA VAL A 33 -7.36 4.43 1.78
C VAL A 33 -6.96 5.72 1.12
N ALA A 34 -7.54 6.82 1.57
CA ALA A 34 -7.13 8.15 1.18
C ALA A 34 -5.77 8.48 1.81
N VAL A 35 -4.80 8.85 0.98
CA VAL A 35 -3.48 9.31 1.41
C VAL A 35 -3.26 10.74 0.93
N ARG A 36 -2.44 11.49 1.66
CA ARG A 36 -2.02 12.84 1.32
C ARG A 36 -0.53 12.86 1.01
N LEU A 37 -0.17 13.48 -0.10
CA LEU A 37 1.18 13.60 -0.61
C LEU A 37 1.49 15.07 -0.85
N THR A 38 2.74 15.46 -0.62
CA THR A 38 3.22 16.78 -1.02
C THR A 38 3.26 16.87 -2.56
N PRO A 39 3.14 18.08 -3.14
CA PRO A 39 3.25 18.27 -4.58
C PRO A 39 4.49 17.62 -5.19
N ALA A 40 5.64 17.78 -4.52
CA ALA A 40 6.89 17.20 -4.98
C ALA A 40 6.86 15.67 -5.08
N LEU A 41 6.19 14.99 -4.13
CA LEU A 41 6.07 13.53 -4.14
C LEU A 41 5.04 13.06 -5.18
N SER A 42 3.94 13.80 -5.37
CA SER A 42 2.98 13.46 -6.41
C SER A 42 3.57 13.63 -7.81
N ASP A 43 4.32 14.72 -8.04
CA ASP A 43 4.97 14.97 -9.33
C ASP A 43 6.02 13.91 -9.64
N ALA A 44 6.80 13.50 -8.63
CA ALA A 44 7.78 12.43 -8.77
C ALA A 44 7.12 11.08 -9.11
N ALA A 45 5.98 10.76 -8.49
CA ALA A 45 5.24 9.53 -8.77
C ALA A 45 4.65 9.53 -10.19
N ILE A 46 4.04 10.64 -10.62
CA ILE A 46 3.53 10.81 -11.99
C ILE A 46 4.67 10.70 -13.01
N ALA A 47 5.80 11.36 -12.76
CA ALA A 47 6.97 11.29 -13.64
C ALA A 47 7.56 9.87 -13.71
N ALA A 48 7.50 9.08 -12.63
CA ALA A 48 7.91 7.69 -12.65
C ALA A 48 6.97 6.80 -13.47
N TRP A 49 5.66 7.08 -13.42
CA TRP A 49 4.66 6.36 -14.23
C TRP A 49 4.79 6.62 -15.72
N HIS A 50 5.04 7.87 -16.12
CA HIS A 50 5.21 8.24 -17.54
C HIS A 50 6.60 7.96 -18.10
N ARG A 51 7.51 7.36 -17.34
CA ARG A 51 8.86 7.13 -17.81
C ARG A 51 8.87 6.00 -18.83
N ASP A 52 9.15 6.35 -20.07
CA ASP A 52 9.53 5.39 -21.10
C ASP A 52 11.00 5.00 -20.92
N GLU A 53 11.25 3.70 -20.74
CA GLU A 53 12.60 3.16 -20.70
C GLU A 53 13.07 2.89 -22.14
N SER A 54 13.98 3.73 -22.62
CA SER A 54 14.60 3.58 -23.95
C SER A 54 15.90 2.77 -23.93
N GLU A 55 16.43 2.52 -22.74
CA GLU A 55 17.66 1.75 -22.53
C GLU A 55 17.37 0.25 -22.53
N ALA A 56 18.27 -0.52 -23.14
CA ALA A 56 18.15 -1.97 -23.12
C ALA A 56 18.44 -2.51 -21.71
N LEU A 57 17.58 -3.39 -21.23
CA LEU A 57 17.85 -4.17 -20.02
C LEU A 57 19.03 -5.13 -20.26
N ALA A 58 19.66 -5.58 -19.18
CA ALA A 58 20.64 -6.65 -19.25
C ALA A 58 20.04 -7.90 -19.92
N GLU A 59 20.82 -8.60 -20.76
CA GLU A 59 20.37 -9.81 -21.46
C GLU A 59 19.88 -10.90 -20.50
N GLU A 60 20.52 -10.99 -19.33
CA GLU A 60 20.11 -11.85 -18.22
C GLU A 60 20.04 -11.03 -16.92
N GLU A 61 18.83 -10.81 -16.40
CA GLU A 61 18.64 -10.20 -15.10
C GLU A 61 19.05 -11.18 -13.99
N THR A 62 19.87 -10.71 -13.05
CA THR A 62 20.01 -11.38 -11.75
C THR A 62 18.67 -11.35 -10.99
N PRO A 63 18.44 -12.27 -10.04
CA PRO A 63 17.23 -12.25 -9.22
C PRO A 63 17.00 -10.92 -8.49
N ALA A 64 18.08 -10.23 -8.10
CA ALA A 64 17.99 -8.92 -7.45
C ALA A 64 17.53 -7.82 -8.42
N GLN A 65 18.04 -7.81 -9.66
CA GLN A 65 17.61 -6.86 -10.69
C GLN A 65 16.14 -7.05 -11.06
N SER A 66 15.72 -8.30 -11.27
CA SER A 66 14.32 -8.60 -11.59
C SER A 66 13.38 -8.17 -10.45
N LYS A 67 13.76 -8.44 -9.19
CA LYS A 67 13.01 -8.00 -8.01
C LYS A 67 12.92 -6.47 -7.93
N LEU A 68 14.02 -5.76 -8.20
CA LEU A 68 14.05 -4.30 -8.21
C LEU A 68 13.13 -3.73 -9.30
N ARG A 69 13.24 -4.23 -10.53
CA ARG A 69 12.42 -3.77 -11.66
C ARG A 69 10.93 -4.01 -11.41
N ASN A 70 10.57 -5.20 -10.93
CA ASN A 70 9.18 -5.51 -10.58
C ASN A 70 8.66 -4.58 -9.48
N ARG A 71 9.47 -4.35 -8.42
CA ARG A 71 9.10 -3.42 -7.36
C ARG A 71 8.92 -1.99 -7.87
N ALA A 72 9.81 -1.51 -8.72
CA ALA A 72 9.70 -0.18 -9.34
C ALA A 72 8.41 -0.05 -10.15
N GLY A 73 8.06 -1.07 -10.96
CA GLY A 73 6.80 -1.11 -11.70
C GLY A 73 5.56 -1.09 -10.80
N VAL A 74 5.56 -1.88 -9.72
CA VAL A 74 4.48 -1.87 -8.72
C VAL A 74 4.33 -0.49 -8.09
N LEU A 75 5.43 0.14 -7.64
CA LEU A 75 5.38 1.46 -7.01
C LEU A 75 5.00 2.58 -8.01
N ALA A 76 5.31 2.43 -9.29
CA ALA A 76 4.89 3.38 -10.33
C ALA A 76 3.35 3.44 -10.49
N MET A 77 2.61 2.40 -10.07
CA MET A 77 1.14 2.42 -10.03
C MET A 77 0.57 3.51 -9.11
N ILE A 78 1.37 4.06 -8.20
CA ILE A 78 1.01 5.23 -7.40
C ILE A 78 0.82 6.44 -8.32
N GLY A 79 1.72 6.64 -9.29
CA GLY A 79 1.61 7.70 -10.30
C GLY A 79 0.32 7.57 -11.13
N LEU A 80 0.01 6.35 -11.59
CA LEU A 80 -1.25 6.07 -12.28
C LEU A 80 -2.48 6.40 -11.42
N SER A 81 -2.45 6.02 -10.13
CA SER A 81 -3.56 6.28 -9.20
C SER A 81 -3.77 7.78 -9.00
N ILE A 82 -2.69 8.55 -8.88
CA ILE A 82 -2.74 10.00 -8.76
C ILE A 82 -3.31 10.61 -10.04
N GLU A 83 -2.83 10.19 -11.22
CA GLU A 83 -3.31 10.70 -12.50
C GLU A 83 -4.81 10.39 -12.73
N SER A 84 -5.25 9.20 -12.31
CA SER A 84 -6.61 8.71 -12.58
C SER A 84 -7.67 9.29 -11.65
N VAL A 85 -7.36 9.40 -10.35
CA VAL A 85 -8.36 9.73 -9.31
C VAL A 85 -7.86 10.72 -8.25
N GLY A 86 -6.63 11.25 -8.41
CA GLY A 86 -6.06 12.23 -7.49
C GLY A 86 -6.73 13.60 -7.60
N TYR A 87 -6.78 14.31 -6.49
CA TYR A 87 -7.28 15.68 -6.42
C TYR A 87 -6.53 16.48 -5.35
N THR A 88 -6.43 17.80 -5.53
CA THR A 88 -5.70 18.67 -4.61
C THR A 88 -6.64 19.26 -3.55
N VAL A 89 -6.19 19.27 -2.29
CA VAL A 89 -6.82 19.96 -1.16
C VAL A 89 -5.73 20.72 -0.41
N ASP A 90 -5.88 22.03 -0.25
CA ASP A 90 -4.92 22.89 0.48
C ASP A 90 -3.46 22.68 0.05
N ASP A 91 -3.21 22.65 -1.27
CA ASP A 91 -1.91 22.38 -1.90
C ASP A 91 -1.33 20.96 -1.67
N GLU A 92 -2.06 20.04 -1.04
CA GLU A 92 -1.69 18.63 -0.92
C GLU A 92 -2.44 17.76 -1.93
N MET A 93 -1.73 16.81 -2.57
CA MET A 93 -2.34 15.81 -3.43
C MET A 93 -3.01 14.73 -2.57
N THR A 94 -4.32 14.59 -2.69
CA THR A 94 -5.10 13.51 -2.09
C THR A 94 -5.43 12.46 -3.13
N VAL A 95 -5.14 11.20 -2.84
CA VAL A 95 -5.44 10.07 -3.74
C VAL A 95 -5.92 8.88 -2.93
N VAL A 96 -6.92 8.16 -3.45
CA VAL A 96 -7.37 6.89 -2.88
C VAL A 96 -6.50 5.77 -3.46
N LEU A 97 -5.75 5.07 -2.61
CA LEU A 97 -4.90 3.96 -3.00
C LEU A 97 -5.47 2.63 -2.52
N PRO A 98 -5.29 1.53 -3.28
CA PRO A 98 -5.45 0.18 -2.73
C PRO A 98 -4.55 -0.01 -1.50
N GLU A 99 -5.05 -0.71 -0.48
CA GLU A 99 -4.29 -0.96 0.75
C GLU A 99 -2.97 -1.68 0.50
N ASP A 100 -2.96 -2.65 -0.42
CA ASP A 100 -1.76 -3.41 -0.81
C ASP A 100 -0.70 -2.50 -1.42
N LEU A 101 -1.11 -1.55 -2.28
CA LEU A 101 -0.17 -0.63 -2.93
C LEU A 101 0.44 0.35 -1.91
N LYS A 102 -0.36 0.82 -0.95
CA LYS A 102 0.16 1.59 0.18
C LYS A 102 1.12 0.76 1.02
N ALA A 103 0.78 -0.49 1.33
CA ALA A 103 1.61 -1.39 2.13
C ALA A 103 2.97 -1.62 1.45
N GLU A 104 3.00 -1.84 0.14
CA GLU A 104 4.23 -1.97 -0.64
C GLU A 104 5.11 -0.72 -0.59
N ALA A 105 4.51 0.47 -0.68
CA ALA A 105 5.22 1.75 -0.55
C ALA A 105 5.84 1.92 0.84
N VAL A 106 5.11 1.57 1.91
CA VAL A 106 5.61 1.61 3.29
C VAL A 106 6.74 0.62 3.50
N LEU A 107 6.62 -0.60 2.96
CA LEU A 107 7.68 -1.60 3.00
C LEU A 107 8.92 -1.14 2.23
N ALA A 108 8.75 -0.37 1.15
CA ALA A 108 9.86 0.21 0.39
C ALA A 108 10.61 1.26 1.21
N ALA A 109 9.88 2.15 1.88
CA ALA A 109 10.45 3.13 2.79
C ALA A 109 11.23 2.47 3.94
N ALA A 110 10.71 1.39 4.54
CA ALA A 110 11.41 0.65 5.59
C ALA A 110 12.76 0.07 5.12
N THR A 111 12.89 -0.29 3.84
CA THR A 111 14.15 -0.76 3.27
C THR A 111 15.19 0.36 3.20
N LEU A 112 14.77 1.60 2.96
CA LEU A 112 15.68 2.75 2.92
C LEU A 112 16.22 3.06 4.32
N LEU A 113 15.35 3.04 5.34
CA LEU A 113 15.73 3.34 6.73
C LEU A 113 16.72 2.33 7.33
N THR A 114 16.73 1.08 6.86
CA THR A 114 17.72 0.08 7.31
C THR A 114 19.06 0.19 6.60
N GLN A 115 19.15 0.91 5.48
CA GLN A 115 20.40 1.12 4.74
C GLN A 115 21.20 2.35 5.24
N GLU A 116 20.58 3.22 6.05
CA GLU A 116 21.21 4.46 6.56
C GLU A 116 22.03 4.26 7.85
N THR A 117 22.12 3.04 8.40
CA THR A 117 22.98 2.74 9.56
C THR A 117 24.29 2.06 9.10
N PRO A 118 25.40 2.79 8.87
CA PRO A 118 26.69 2.14 8.68
C PRO A 118 27.13 1.47 9.99
N PRO A 119 27.81 0.30 9.92
CA PRO A 119 28.44 -0.28 11.11
C PRO A 119 29.56 0.65 11.60
N SER A 120 29.47 1.06 12.87
CA SER A 120 30.58 1.69 13.60
C SER A 120 31.74 0.71 13.82
#